data_AF-A0A3D4GZ50-F1
#
_entry.id   AF-A0A3D4GZ50-F1
#
_cell.length_a   1.000
_cell.length_b   1.000
_cell.length_c   1.000
_cell.angle_alpha   90.00
_cell.angle_beta   90.00
_cell.angle_gamma   90.00
#
_symmetry.space_group_name_H-M   'P 1'
#
loop_
_entity.id
_entity.type
_entity.pdbx_description
1 polymer ?
#
loop_
_entity_poly.entity_id
_entity_poly.type
_entity_poly.pdbx_seq_one_letter_code
_entity_poly.pdbx_strand_id
1 'polypeptide(L)' 'MRRFIVAGNWKMNKTVEDAKTLAREVVDQVAGVENVDVVLCPTYTSLSAV' A
#
# COMPACT_ATOMS: atom_id res chain seq x y z
N MET A 1 -4.26 24.30 3.46
CA MET A 1 -4.35 23.56 2.17
C MET A 1 -4.72 22.12 2.47
N ARG A 2 -5.52 21.44 1.64
CA ARG A 2 -5.80 20.00 1.82
C ARG A 2 -4.63 19.18 1.31
N ARG A 3 -4.25 18.13 2.04
CA ARG A 3 -3.28 17.12 1.61
C ARG A 3 -3.99 16.10 0.71
N PHE A 4 -3.35 15.69 -0.37
CA PHE A 4 -3.93 14.70 -1.29
C PHE A 4 -3.75 13.29 -0.73
N ILE A 5 -4.67 12.38 -1.09
CA ILE A 5 -4.63 10.98 -0.67
C ILE A 5 -4.84 10.10 -1.90
N VAL A 6 -4.01 9.07 -2.04
CA VAL A 6 -4.17 7.99 -3.03
C VAL A 6 -4.24 6.66 -2.29
N ALA A 7 -5.36 5.96 -2.41
CA ALA A 7 -5.59 4.69 -1.72
C ALA A 7 -5.70 3.52 -2.71
N GLY A 8 -4.79 2.55 -2.61
CA GLY A 8 -4.78 1.33 -3.41
C GLY A 8 -5.59 0.22 -2.76
N ASN A 9 -6.86 0.07 -3.15
CA ASN A 9 -7.71 -1.04 -2.70
C ASN A 9 -7.39 -2.33 -3.45
N TRP A 10 -6.78 -3.30 -2.75
CA TRP A 10 -6.43 -4.59 -3.35
C TRP A 10 -7.63 -5.52 -3.53
N LYS A 11 -8.79 -5.17 -2.93
CA LYS A 11 -9.99 -6.02 -2.89
C LYS A 11 -9.62 -7.40 -2.35
N MET A 12 -10.18 -8.47 -2.93
CA MET A 12 -9.84 -9.86 -2.59
C MET A 12 -8.75 -10.40 -3.53
N ASN A 13 -7.58 -9.75 -3.55
CA ASN A 13 -6.44 -10.19 -4.34
C ASN A 13 -5.20 -10.36 -3.46
N LYS A 14 -4.23 -11.11 -4.00
CA LYS A 14 -2.90 -11.40 -3.43
C LYS A 14 -2.91 -12.45 -2.32
N THR A 15 -1.89 -13.28 -2.35
CA THR A 15 -1.49 -14.10 -1.19
C THR A 15 -0.74 -13.21 -0.18
N VAL A 16 -0.46 -13.73 1.02
CA VAL A 16 0.32 -12.99 2.04
C VAL A 16 1.72 -12.63 1.55
N GLU A 17 2.40 -13.54 0.83
CA GLU A 17 3.74 -13.28 0.30
C GLU A 17 3.73 -12.25 -0.84
N ASP A 18 2.76 -12.32 -1.75
CA ASP A 18 2.63 -11.31 -2.82
C ASP A 18 2.32 -9.93 -2.24
N ALA A 19 1.46 -9.88 -1.22
CA ALA A 19 1.06 -8.67 -0.50
C ALA A 19 2.27 -7.97 0.12
N LYS A 20 3.09 -8.73 0.87
CA LYS A 20 4.32 -8.25 1.51
C LYS A 20 5.35 -7.75 0.49
N THR A 21 5.49 -8.45 -0.63
CA THR A 21 6.39 -8.05 -1.72
C THR A 21 5.93 -6.74 -2.35
N LEU A 22 4.66 -6.66 -2.73
CA LEU A 22 4.09 -5.44 -3.33
C LEU A 22 4.16 -4.23 -2.38
N ALA A 23 3.91 -4.42 -1.08
CA ALA A 23 3.98 -3.34 -0.11
C ALA A 23 5.37 -2.70 -0.06
N ARG A 24 6.42 -3.51 -0.01
CA ARG A 24 7.81 -3.03 -0.03
C ARG A 24 8.14 -2.29 -1.31
N GLU A 25 7.77 -2.86 -2.46
CA GLU A 25 7.99 -2.22 -3.75
C GLU A 25 7.28 -0.85 -3.83
N VAL A 26 6.06 -0.72 -3.31
CA VAL A 26 5.36 0.58 -3.28
C VAL A 26 6.09 1.58 -2.38
N VAL A 27 6.52 1.18 -1.18
CA VAL A 27 7.28 2.06 -0.26
C VAL A 27 8.56 2.56 -0.93
N ASP A 28 9.32 1.67 -1.57
CA ASP A 28 10.57 2.04 -2.25
C ASP A 28 10.32 3.02 -3.41
N GLN A 29 9.27 2.79 -4.20
CA GLN A 29 8.92 3.65 -5.35
C GLN A 29 8.39 5.03 -4.94
N VAL A 30 7.78 5.16 -3.76
CA VAL A 30 7.20 6.43 -3.29
C VAL A 30 8.05 7.16 -2.24
N ALA A 31 9.27 6.69 -1.96
CA ALA A 31 10.13 7.22 -0.89
C ALA A 31 10.40 8.74 -0.96
N GLY A 32 10.30 9.35 -2.14
CA GLY A 32 10.46 10.80 -2.35
C GLY A 32 9.16 11.61 -2.47
N VAL A 33 7.99 10.98 -2.30
CA VAL A 33 6.68 11.64 -2.46
C VAL A 33 6.21 12.19 -1.10
N GLU A 34 6.33 13.50 -0.90
CA GLU A 34 6.06 14.13 0.40
C GLU A 34 4.68 14.80 0.52
N ASN A 35 4.07 15.18 -0.62
CA ASN A 35 2.87 16.01 -0.68
C ASN A 35 1.55 15.22 -0.78
N VAL A 36 1.62 13.89 -0.78
CA VAL A 36 0.49 12.97 -0.96
C VAL A 36 0.61 11.84 0.06
N ASP A 37 -0.50 11.47 0.70
CA ASP A 37 -0.55 10.25 1.50
C ASP A 37 -0.88 9.06 0.59
N VAL A 38 -0.02 8.05 0.61
CA VAL A 38 -0.20 6.80 -0.12
C VAL A 38 -0.66 5.74 0.86
N VAL A 39 -1.84 5.16 0.62
CA VAL A 39 -2.47 4.16 1.50
C VAL A 39 -2.60 2.84 0.76
N LEU A 40 -2.18 1.75 1.39
CA LEU A 40 -2.40 0.39 0.92
C LEU A 40 -3.57 -0.23 1.68
N CYS A 41 -4.55 -0.80 0.97
CA CYS A 41 -5.66 -1.51 1.59
C CYS A 41 -5.59 -3.01 1.20
N PRO A 42 -4.76 -3.81 1.90
CA PRO A 42 -4.63 -5.24 1.64
C PRO A 42 -5.88 -6.02 2.08
N THR A 43 -5.95 -7.28 1.67
CA THR A 43 -6.90 -8.26 2.23
C THR A 43 -6.67 -8.42 3.73
N TYR A 44 -7.73 -8.70 4.49
CA TYR A 44 -7.66 -8.87 5.95
C TYR A 44 -6.60 -9.90 6.37
N THR A 45 -6.49 -11.02 5.64
CA THR A 45 -5.52 -12.09 5.92
C THR A 45 -4.07 -11.65 5.79
N SER A 46 -3.80 -10.56 5.07
CA SER A 46 -2.45 -10.05 4.81
C SER A 46 -2.10 -8.81 5.62
N LEU A 47 -3.04 -8.26 6.42
CA LEU A 47 -2.83 -7.03 7.20
C LEU A 47 -1.65 -7.09 8.17
N SER A 48 -1.31 -8.26 8.71
CA SER A 48 -0.19 -8.40 9.66
C SER A 48 1.18 -8.46 8.99
N ALA A 49 1.23 -8.66 7.67
CA ALA A 49 2.46 -8.83 6.90
C ALA A 49 2.82 -7.62 6.02
N VAL A 50 1.90 -6.67 5.89
CA VAL A 50 1.99 -5.43 5.10
C VAL A 50 2.17 -4.26 6.05
#